data_AF-A0A6C0KLH4-F1
#
_entry.id   AF-A0A6C0KLH4-F1
#
_cell.length_a   1.000
_cell.length_b   1.000
_cell.length_c   1.000
_cell.angle_alpha   90.00
_cell.angle_beta   90.00
_cell.angle_gamma   90.00
#
_symmetry.space_group_name_H-M   'P 1'
#
loop_
_entity.id
_entity.type
_entity.pdbx_description
1 polymer ?
#
loop_
_entity_poly.entity_id
_entity_poly.type
_entity_poly.pdbx_seq_one_letter_code
_entity_poly.pdbx_strand_id
1 'polypeptide(L)'
;MSSLRISKIEDTYYVHEKTKYYLYFPYEWLTTMAPGTGPNQCQKCVTHGIIDDAFIGYCVDCANYMYDMKRGHGFVFGKEQVDPDYKETSALYTYLKYTRYYFEATNIPAKKRKSSSTDSNIENDLSIHTISTDSISSQAELLRKLSVSSESEI
;
A
#
# COMPACT_ATOMS: atom_id res chain seq x y z
N MET A 1 8.18 -26.79 19.85
CA MET A 1 7.78 -26.22 18.55
C MET A 1 6.89 -25.02 18.83
N SER A 2 7.46 -23.81 18.92
CA SER A 2 6.66 -22.59 19.13
C SER A 2 5.95 -22.23 17.83
N SER A 3 4.63 -22.34 17.84
CA SER A 3 3.75 -21.79 16.80
C SER A 3 3.76 -20.27 16.96
N LEU A 4 4.46 -19.58 16.04
CA LEU A 4 4.29 -18.15 15.83
C LEU A 4 2.85 -17.93 15.33
N ARG A 5 1.93 -17.66 16.24
CA ARG A 5 0.66 -17.05 15.89
C ARG A 5 1.00 -15.62 15.45
N ILE A 6 0.95 -15.36 14.16
CA ILE A 6 0.99 -14.00 13.62
C ILE A 6 -0.25 -13.31 14.20
N SER A 7 -0.05 -12.58 15.30
CA SER A 7 -1.03 -11.72 15.91
C SER A 7 -1.42 -10.68 14.87
N LYS A 8 -2.67 -10.74 14.42
CA LYS A 8 -3.50 -9.66 13.87
C LYS A 8 -2.68 -8.50 13.29
N ILE A 9 -2.57 -8.42 11.97
CA ILE A 9 -2.06 -7.23 11.27
C ILE A 9 -3.05 -6.10 11.61
N GLU A 10 -2.79 -5.37 12.70
CA GLU A 10 -3.54 -4.17 13.01
C GLU A 10 -3.01 -3.07 12.12
N ASP A 11 -3.92 -2.35 11.46
CA ASP A 11 -3.57 -1.24 10.60
C ASP A 11 -2.99 -0.13 11.44
N THR A 12 -1.67 -0.10 11.51
CA THR A 12 -0.93 1.01 12.09
C THR A 12 -1.00 2.19 11.13
N TYR A 13 -1.31 3.35 11.67
CA TYR A 13 -1.28 4.65 10.99
C TYR A 13 -0.40 5.60 11.82
N TYR A 14 0.10 6.64 11.18
CA TYR A 14 0.69 7.79 11.87
C TYR A 14 -0.11 9.05 11.56
N VAL A 15 -0.02 10.06 12.43
CA VAL A 15 -0.75 11.31 12.27
C VAL A 15 0.22 12.42 11.90
N HIS A 16 -0.12 13.17 10.85
CA HIS A 16 0.58 14.37 10.44
C HIS A 16 -0.45 15.47 10.14
N GLU A 17 -0.27 16.65 10.72
CA GLU A 17 -1.21 17.78 10.58
C GLU A 17 -2.69 17.41 10.79
N LYS A 18 -2.98 16.57 11.80
CA LYS A 18 -4.32 16.05 12.14
C LYS A 18 -4.92 15.06 11.15
N THR A 19 -4.19 14.66 10.11
CA THR A 19 -4.61 13.64 9.15
C THR A 19 -3.88 12.34 9.45
N LYS A 20 -4.61 11.21 9.44
CA LYS A 20 -4.01 9.88 9.54
C LYS A 20 -3.48 9.45 8.18
N TYR A 21 -2.30 8.85 8.18
CA TYR A 21 -1.66 8.26 7.02
C TYR A 21 -1.37 6.79 7.33
N TYR A 22 -1.57 5.92 6.35
CA TYR A 22 -1.19 4.51 6.52
C TYR A 22 0.31 4.40 6.87
N LEU A 23 0.69 3.48 7.76
CA LEU A 23 2.04 3.46 8.36
C LEU A 23 3.17 3.59 7.35
N TYR A 24 3.05 2.91 6.22
CA TYR A 24 4.09 2.84 5.20
C TYR A 24 3.99 3.94 4.15
N PHE A 25 2.98 4.81 4.20
CA PHE A 25 2.89 5.96 3.32
C PHE A 25 4.18 6.82 3.48
N PRO A 26 4.93 7.09 2.39
CA PRO A 26 6.25 7.71 2.50
C PRO A 26 6.19 9.10 3.14
N TYR A 27 6.90 9.27 4.26
CA TYR A 27 6.87 10.50 5.04
C TYR A 27 7.44 11.69 4.25
N GLU A 28 8.46 11.46 3.42
CA GLU A 28 9.07 12.48 2.57
C GLU A 28 8.09 13.09 1.54
N TRP A 29 7.00 12.40 1.22
CA TRP A 29 5.99 12.93 0.32
C TRP A 29 5.09 13.97 0.98
N LEU A 30 5.03 14.00 2.32
CA LEU A 30 4.28 15.01 3.07
C LEU A 30 4.94 16.37 3.01
N THR A 31 6.27 16.41 3.05
CA THR A 31 7.06 17.66 2.98
C THR A 31 7.30 18.14 1.56
N THR A 32 7.12 17.27 0.57
CA THR A 32 7.31 17.56 -0.87
C THR A 32 6.00 17.46 -1.66
N MET A 33 4.88 17.71 -0.98
CA MET A 33 3.55 17.68 -1.60
C MET A 33 3.35 18.90 -2.50
N ALA A 34 2.97 18.66 -3.75
CA ALA A 34 2.62 19.72 -4.68
C ALA A 34 1.35 20.46 -4.19
N PRO A 35 1.27 21.80 -4.32
CA PRO A 35 0.07 22.56 -3.97
C PRO A 35 -1.18 22.04 -4.66
N GLY A 36 -2.30 22.00 -3.93
CA GLY A 36 -3.59 21.52 -4.45
C GLY A 36 -3.72 20.00 -4.49
N THR A 37 -2.81 19.26 -3.86
CA THR A 37 -2.84 17.78 -3.81
C THR A 37 -3.00 17.25 -2.38
N GLY A 38 -3.36 15.97 -2.25
CA GLY A 38 -3.42 15.29 -0.96
C GLY A 38 -4.70 15.57 -0.15
N PRO A 39 -4.79 14.97 1.05
CA PRO A 39 -6.04 14.89 1.82
C PRO A 39 -6.51 16.24 2.39
N ASN A 40 -5.62 17.23 2.50
CA ASN A 40 -5.97 18.53 3.08
C ASN A 40 -6.33 19.58 2.03
N GLN A 41 -6.04 19.33 0.74
CA GLN A 41 -6.15 20.34 -0.33
C GLN A 41 -6.90 19.86 -1.57
N CYS A 42 -7.10 18.54 -1.75
CA CYS A 42 -7.77 17.98 -2.90
C CYS A 42 -9.00 17.16 -2.50
N GLN A 43 -10.19 17.63 -2.88
CA GLN A 43 -11.46 16.94 -2.59
C GLN A 43 -11.49 15.51 -3.13
N LYS A 44 -10.90 15.26 -4.31
CA LYS A 44 -10.81 13.91 -4.89
C LYS A 44 -9.87 13.01 -4.09
N CYS A 45 -8.78 13.54 -3.53
CA CYS A 45 -7.90 12.78 -2.64
C CYS A 45 -8.63 12.40 -1.34
N VAL A 46 -9.45 13.31 -0.78
CA VAL A 46 -10.30 13.00 0.38
C VAL A 46 -11.31 11.90 0.05
N THR A 47 -11.99 12.01 -1.08
CA THR A 47 -13.07 11.07 -1.45
C THR A 47 -12.56 9.71 -1.93
N HIS A 48 -11.40 9.65 -2.59
CA HIS A 48 -10.93 8.43 -3.22
C HIS A 48 -9.69 7.82 -2.56
N GLY A 49 -8.91 8.62 -1.85
CA GLY A 49 -7.61 8.26 -1.28
C GLY A 49 -7.64 7.99 0.23
N ILE A 50 -8.82 7.98 0.86
CA ILE A 50 -8.98 7.70 2.29
C ILE A 50 -9.80 6.41 2.47
N ILE A 51 -9.31 5.52 3.34
CA ILE A 51 -10.01 4.32 3.82
C ILE A 51 -9.88 4.27 5.33
N ASP A 52 -10.97 3.94 6.03
CA ASP A 52 -11.00 3.84 7.49
C ASP A 52 -10.36 5.07 8.18
N ASP A 53 -10.67 6.27 7.67
CA ASP A 53 -10.17 7.55 8.17
C ASP A 53 -8.64 7.76 7.99
N ALA A 54 -7.95 6.89 7.25
CA ALA A 54 -6.53 7.00 6.92
C ALA A 54 -6.28 7.24 5.42
N PHE A 55 -5.40 8.19 5.12
CA PHE A 55 -4.93 8.45 3.76
C PHE A 55 -4.01 7.32 3.29
N ILE A 56 -4.39 6.71 2.17
CA ILE A 56 -3.69 5.58 1.54
C ILE A 56 -3.01 5.95 0.22
N GLY A 57 -3.35 7.11 -0.38
CA GLY A 57 -2.73 7.55 -1.62
C GLY A 57 -3.55 8.59 -2.37
N TYR A 58 -2.95 9.15 -3.43
CA TYR A 58 -3.54 10.24 -4.21
C TYR A 58 -4.70 9.77 -5.09
N CYS A 59 -5.59 10.68 -5.49
CA CYS A 59 -6.56 10.37 -6.55
C CYS A 59 -5.87 10.23 -7.92
N VAL A 60 -6.57 9.66 -8.91
CA VAL A 60 -6.07 9.47 -10.28
C VAL A 60 -5.53 10.76 -10.91
N ASP A 61 -6.24 11.88 -10.76
CA ASP A 61 -5.81 13.15 -11.36
C ASP A 61 -4.48 13.64 -10.74
N CYS A 62 -4.37 13.61 -9.42
CA CYS A 62 -3.13 14.03 -8.76
C CYS A 62 -1.98 13.07 -9.09
N ALA A 63 -2.24 11.76 -9.10
CA ALA A 63 -1.26 10.76 -9.48
C ALA A 63 -0.72 11.02 -10.90
N ASN A 64 -1.61 11.19 -11.87
CA ASN A 64 -1.22 11.35 -13.28
C ASN A 64 -0.62 12.73 -13.58
N TYR A 65 -1.30 13.80 -13.19
CA TYR A 65 -0.95 15.15 -13.66
C TYR A 65 0.08 15.87 -12.79
N MET A 66 0.18 15.51 -11.49
CA MET A 66 1.10 16.19 -10.56
C MET A 66 2.34 15.35 -10.25
N TYR A 67 2.19 14.02 -10.25
CA TYR A 67 3.25 13.11 -9.82
C TYR A 67 3.69 12.12 -10.89
N ASP A 68 3.10 12.16 -12.09
CA ASP A 68 3.51 11.29 -13.21
C ASP A 68 3.55 9.81 -12.80
N MET A 69 2.54 9.39 -12.02
CA MET A 69 2.37 8.06 -11.41
C MET A 69 3.48 7.61 -10.43
N LYS A 70 4.52 8.42 -10.18
CA LYS A 70 5.66 8.07 -9.29
C LYS A 70 5.28 7.90 -7.83
N ARG A 71 4.06 8.27 -7.44
CA ARG A 71 3.53 8.17 -6.05
C ARG A 71 2.33 7.22 -5.94
N GLY A 72 2.21 6.26 -6.85
CA GLY A 72 1.03 5.41 -7.04
C GLY A 72 0.25 5.82 -8.29
N HIS A 73 -0.56 4.89 -8.80
CA HIS A 73 -1.36 5.10 -10.03
C HIS A 73 -2.69 5.83 -9.75
N GLY A 74 -2.92 6.14 -8.48
CA GLY A 74 -4.08 6.86 -8.03
C GLY A 74 -5.28 5.97 -7.72
N PHE A 75 -6.08 6.44 -6.77
CA PHE A 75 -7.20 5.70 -6.23
C PHE A 75 -8.54 6.25 -6.73
N VAL A 76 -9.51 5.34 -6.89
CA VAL A 76 -10.93 5.62 -7.10
C VAL A 76 -11.71 4.85 -6.04
N PHE A 77 -12.31 5.57 -5.09
CA PHE A 77 -13.06 5.00 -3.96
C PHE A 77 -12.29 3.89 -3.22
N GLY A 78 -11.05 4.20 -2.84
CA GLY A 78 -10.20 3.28 -2.12
C GLY A 78 -9.73 2.08 -2.93
N LYS A 79 -9.76 2.15 -4.27
CA LYS A 79 -9.17 1.13 -5.15
C LYS A 79 -8.17 1.77 -6.09
N GLU A 80 -6.93 1.32 -6.02
CA GLU A 80 -5.89 1.78 -6.95
C GLU A 80 -6.23 1.35 -8.39
N GLN A 81 -6.06 2.27 -9.34
CA GLN A 81 -6.20 1.99 -10.77
C GLN A 81 -4.87 1.48 -11.33
N VAL A 82 -4.52 0.24 -10.99
CA VAL A 82 -3.22 -0.32 -11.36
C VAL A 82 -3.11 -0.52 -12.88
N ASP A 83 -2.27 0.29 -13.53
CA ASP A 83 -1.73 -0.01 -14.85
C ASP A 83 -0.79 -1.25 -14.81
N PRO A 84 -1.07 -2.31 -15.59
CA PRO A 84 -0.22 -3.51 -15.65
C PRO A 84 1.19 -3.27 -16.20
N ASP A 85 1.38 -2.24 -17.03
CA ASP A 85 2.67 -1.95 -17.68
C ASP A 85 3.63 -1.19 -16.77
N TYR A 86 3.10 -0.55 -15.71
CA TYR A 86 3.85 0.28 -14.76
C TYR A 86 3.73 -0.21 -13.31
N LYS A 87 3.51 -1.52 -13.09
CA LYS A 87 3.24 -2.07 -11.74
C LYS A 87 4.25 -1.67 -10.67
N GLU A 88 5.50 -1.39 -11.04
CA GLU A 88 6.56 -0.95 -10.15
C GLU A 88 6.28 0.38 -9.45
N THR A 89 5.44 1.24 -10.01
CA THR A 89 5.04 2.52 -9.39
C THR A 89 3.72 2.45 -8.63
N SER A 90 2.99 1.33 -8.69
CA SER A 90 1.74 1.15 -7.96
C SER A 90 1.96 1.18 -6.45
N ALA A 91 1.06 1.84 -5.72
CA ALA A 91 1.03 1.86 -4.27
C ALA A 91 0.91 0.44 -3.69
N LEU A 92 0.07 -0.42 -4.28
CA LEU A 92 -0.10 -1.82 -3.88
C LEU A 92 1.20 -2.64 -4.00
N TYR A 93 2.06 -2.32 -4.96
CA TYR A 93 3.34 -3.02 -5.16
C TYR A 93 4.54 -2.31 -4.51
N THR A 94 4.35 -1.11 -3.96
CA THR A 94 5.37 -0.31 -3.28
C THR A 94 5.08 -0.21 -1.78
N TYR A 95 4.49 0.89 -1.32
CA TYR A 95 4.38 1.21 0.10
C TYR A 95 3.15 0.60 0.78
N LEU A 96 2.11 0.23 0.04
CA LEU A 96 1.01 -0.55 0.59
C LEU A 96 1.28 -2.05 0.54
N LYS A 97 2.40 -2.47 -0.04
CA LYS A 97 2.79 -3.88 -0.08
C LYS A 97 2.85 -4.42 1.35
N TYR A 98 2.18 -5.55 1.59
CA TYR A 98 2.07 -6.20 2.91
C TYR A 98 1.17 -5.51 3.94
N THR A 99 0.47 -4.44 3.57
CA THR A 99 -0.61 -3.91 4.41
C THR A 99 -1.83 -4.84 4.40
N ARG A 100 -2.68 -4.75 5.43
CA ARG A 100 -3.99 -5.42 5.39
C ARG A 100 -4.78 -5.00 4.15
N TYR A 101 -4.75 -3.71 3.81
CA TYR A 101 -5.35 -3.19 2.59
C TYR A 101 -4.90 -3.96 1.34
N TYR A 102 -3.60 -4.23 1.18
CA TYR A 102 -3.09 -5.05 0.08
C TYR A 102 -3.71 -6.46 0.08
N PHE A 103 -3.78 -7.12 1.24
CA PHE A 103 -4.38 -8.45 1.34
C PHE A 103 -5.88 -8.43 1.03
N GLU A 104 -6.62 -7.41 1.44
CA GLU A 104 -8.04 -7.27 1.14
C GLU A 104 -8.29 -6.96 -0.35
N ALA A 105 -7.45 -6.10 -0.93
CA ALA A 105 -7.52 -5.74 -2.35
C ALA A 105 -7.18 -6.93 -3.28
N THR A 106 -6.28 -7.82 -2.85
CA THR A 106 -5.79 -8.95 -3.67
C THR A 106 -6.50 -10.28 -3.38
N ASN A 107 -7.04 -10.50 -2.17
CA ASN A 107 -7.74 -11.73 -1.79
C ASN A 107 -9.24 -11.72 -2.08
N ILE A 108 -9.73 -10.87 -2.98
CA ILE A 108 -11.13 -10.96 -3.44
C ILE A 108 -11.30 -12.33 -4.11
N PRO A 109 -12.10 -13.27 -3.54
CA PRO A 109 -12.33 -14.55 -4.19
C PRO A 109 -12.93 -14.29 -5.55
N ALA A 110 -12.40 -14.95 -6.58
CA ALA A 110 -12.87 -14.88 -7.96
C ALA A 110 -14.36 -15.27 -8.05
N LYS A 111 -15.27 -14.36 -7.70
CA LYS A 111 -16.70 -14.52 -7.93
C LYS A 111 -16.92 -14.32 -9.42
N LYS A 112 -16.96 -15.46 -10.11
CA LYS A 112 -17.57 -15.74 -11.42
C LYS A 112 -17.75 -14.50 -12.29
N ARG A 113 -16.74 -14.21 -13.12
CA ARG A 113 -17.01 -13.63 -14.44
C ARG A 113 -18.03 -14.55 -15.11
N LYS A 114 -19.29 -14.14 -15.23
CA LYS A 114 -20.14 -14.63 -16.32
C LYS A 114 -19.59 -14.00 -17.59
N SER A 115 -18.51 -14.55 -18.11
CA SER A 115 -18.15 -14.40 -19.52
C SER A 115 -18.83 -15.55 -20.25
N SER A 116 -19.78 -15.22 -21.11
CA SER A 116 -20.19 -16.09 -22.20
C SER A 116 -18.95 -16.49 -23.01
N SER A 117 -18.84 -17.79 -23.33
CA SER A 117 -18.11 -18.42 -24.45
C SER A 117 -16.63 -18.07 -24.57
N THR A 118 -15.65 -18.98 -24.50
CA THR A 118 -15.52 -20.26 -25.23
C THR A 118 -14.37 -21.07 -24.58
N ASP A 119 -14.48 -22.39 -24.69
CA ASP A 119 -13.61 -23.44 -24.14
C ASP A 119 -12.09 -23.26 -24.37
N SER A 120 -11.28 -23.61 -23.36
CA SER A 120 -10.24 -24.64 -23.47
C SER A 120 -9.49 -24.86 -22.14
N ASN A 121 -9.34 -26.14 -21.78
CA ASN A 121 -8.64 -26.73 -20.65
C ASN A 121 -7.22 -26.21 -20.39
N ILE A 122 -6.87 -25.87 -19.13
CA ILE A 122 -5.51 -26.07 -18.56
C ILE A 122 -5.66 -26.39 -17.06
N GLU A 123 -5.04 -27.50 -16.65
CA GLU A 123 -5.04 -28.09 -15.31
C GLU A 123 -4.18 -27.31 -14.30
N ASN A 124 -4.49 -27.53 -13.03
CA ASN A 124 -3.74 -27.14 -11.82
C ASN A 124 -2.22 -27.31 -11.94
N ASP A 125 -1.46 -26.32 -11.46
CA ASP A 125 -0.32 -26.61 -10.59
C ASP A 125 -0.05 -25.45 -9.61
N LEU A 126 -0.15 -25.74 -8.32
CA LEU A 126 -0.07 -24.79 -7.22
C LEU A 126 1.32 -24.95 -6.57
N SER A 127 2.31 -24.23 -7.10
CA SER A 127 3.65 -24.17 -6.49
C SER A 127 3.69 -23.13 -5.38
N ILE A 128 3.66 -23.60 -4.13
CA ILE A 128 3.94 -22.79 -2.94
C ILE A 128 5.45 -22.56 -2.88
N HIS A 129 5.91 -21.37 -3.28
CA HIS A 129 7.28 -20.95 -3.00
C HIS A 129 7.40 -20.42 -1.58
N THR A 130 7.98 -21.25 -0.71
CA THR A 130 8.42 -20.91 0.65
C THR A 130 9.42 -19.74 0.59
N ILE A 131 9.07 -18.60 1.18
CA ILE A 131 9.95 -17.42 1.25
C ILE A 131 11.05 -17.69 2.28
N SER A 132 12.31 -17.53 1.85
CA SER A 132 13.51 -17.69 2.69
C SER A 132 13.52 -16.71 3.86
N THR A 133 13.88 -17.22 5.04
CA THR A 133 13.92 -16.52 6.34
C THR A 133 14.99 -15.44 6.42
N ASP A 134 15.90 -15.36 5.45
CA ASP A 134 17.05 -14.45 5.48
C ASP A 134 16.65 -12.99 5.25
N SER A 135 15.52 -12.74 4.59
CA SER A 135 15.06 -11.38 4.27
C SER A 135 14.37 -10.65 5.43
N ILE A 136 14.00 -11.37 6.50
CA ILE A 136 13.35 -10.80 7.70
C ILE A 136 14.40 -10.25 8.67
N SER A 137 15.57 -10.89 8.74
CA SER A 137 16.68 -10.52 9.63
C SER A 137 17.19 -9.08 9.37
N SER A 138 17.22 -8.69 8.09
CA SER A 138 17.73 -7.39 7.65
C SER A 138 16.82 -6.21 8.02
N GLN A 139 15.50 -6.43 8.15
CA GLN A 139 14.54 -5.36 8.49
C GLN A 139 14.44 -5.13 10.01
N ALA A 140 14.58 -6.18 10.82
CA ALA A 140 14.64 -6.06 12.27
C ALA A 140 15.87 -5.26 12.73
N GLU A 141 16.99 -5.36 12.02
CA GLU A 141 18.20 -4.60 12.33
C GLU A 141 18.09 -3.12 11.94
N LEU A 142 17.30 -2.77 10.92
CA LEU A 142 17.05 -1.38 10.53
C LEU A 142 16.21 -0.64 11.58
N LEU A 143 15.18 -1.29 12.12
CA LEU A 143 14.32 -0.74 13.18
C LEU A 143 15.07 -0.55 14.50
N ARG A 144 16.02 -1.45 14.82
CA ARG A 144 16.86 -1.34 16.02
C ARG A 144 17.86 -0.17 15.92
N LYS A 145 18.34 0.16 14.71
CA LYS A 145 19.23 1.31 14.51
C LYS A 145 18.49 2.64 14.66
N LEU A 146 17.22 2.71 14.26
CA LEU A 146 16.39 3.92 14.41
C LEU A 146 15.97 4.18 15.86
N SER A 147 15.81 3.14 16.69
CA SER A 147 15.45 3.32 18.11
C SER A 147 16.60 3.79 19.01
N VAL A 148 17.85 3.69 18.56
CA VAL A 148 19.04 4.07 19.35
C VAL A 148 19.45 5.54 19.09
N SER A 149 18.99 6.15 18.01
CA SER A 149 19.37 7.52 17.63
C SER A 149 18.60 8.63 18.33
N SER A 150 17.60 8.31 19.17
CA SER A 150 16.73 9.31 19.83
C SER A 150 17.09 9.61 21.30
N GLU A 151 18.19 9.08 21.84
CA GLU A 151 18.56 9.26 23.26
C GLU A 151 19.88 10.02 23.50
N SER A 152 20.40 10.78 22.53
CA SER A 152 21.63 11.56 22.73
C SER A 152 21.56 13.00 22.23
N GLU A 153 20.59 13.76 22.72
CA GLU A 153 20.68 15.23 22.81
C GLU A 153 20.00 15.70 24.11
N ILE A 154 20.69 15.52 25.23
CA ILE A 154 20.59 16.38 26.44
C ILE A 154 22.02 16.66 26.90
#